data_AF-A0AAI9K373-F1
#
_entry.id   AF-A0AAI9K373-F1
#
_cell.length_a   1.000
_cell.length_b   1.000
_cell.length_c   1.000
_cell.angle_alpha   90.00
_cell.angle_beta   90.00
_cell.angle_gamma   90.00
#
_symmetry.space_group_name_H-M   'P 1'
#
loop_
_entity.id
_entity.type
_entity.pdbx_description
1 polymer ?
#
loop_
_entity_poly.entity_id
_entity_poly.type
_entity_poly.pdbx_seq_one_letter_code
_entity_poly.pdbx_strand_id
1 'polypeptide(L)'
;MYKIAVMGDYDSIYGFATLGLDTFPVDNLDYGVTLLKRLAEDNYAVIYMTEALASDLNKEIDRYREVMKPAIILIPGISGNTGAGIAGVKKSVEQAVGSDILFNEE
;
A
#
# COMPACT_ATOMS: atom_id res chain seq x y z
N MET A 1 14.44 -4.76 -15.65
CA MET A 1 14.41 -5.03 -14.20
C MET A 1 13.22 -4.29 -13.63
N TYR A 2 12.38 -4.94 -12.81
CA TYR A 2 11.21 -4.26 -12.23
C TYR A 2 11.64 -3.37 -11.07
N LYS A 3 11.02 -2.20 -10.95
CA LYS A 3 11.29 -1.24 -9.88
C LYS A 3 10.33 -1.46 -8.72
N ILE A 4 10.75 -1.00 -7.54
CA ILE A 4 9.97 -1.03 -6.31
C ILE A 4 9.89 0.39 -5.77
N ALA A 5 8.68 0.85 -5.49
CA ALA A 5 8.42 2.16 -4.92
C ALA A 5 7.97 2.06 -3.47
N VAL A 6 8.21 3.10 -2.70
CA VAL A 6 7.64 3.30 -1.35
C VAL A 6 6.98 4.67 -1.29
N MET A 7 5.71 4.72 -0.91
CA MET A 7 4.90 5.93 -0.77
C MET A 7 4.46 6.12 0.68
N GLY A 8 4.56 7.33 1.21
CA GLY A 8 4.15 7.64 2.58
C GLY A 8 4.68 8.97 3.06
N ASP A 9 4.56 9.24 4.36
CA ASP A 9 5.24 10.37 4.99
C ASP A 9 6.75 10.17 4.96
N TYR A 10 7.48 11.28 4.86
CA TYR A 10 8.93 11.27 4.67
C TYR A 10 9.67 10.48 5.76
N ASP A 11 9.30 10.69 7.02
CA ASP A 11 9.96 10.08 8.18
C ASP A 11 9.78 8.55 8.22
N SER A 12 8.65 8.03 7.72
CA SER A 12 8.42 6.59 7.63
C SER A 12 9.20 5.91 6.51
N ILE A 13 9.39 6.59 5.38
CA ILE A 13 9.83 5.92 4.14
C ILE A 13 11.30 6.15 3.82
N TYR A 14 11.93 7.21 4.35
CA TYR A 14 13.28 7.61 3.93
C TYR A 14 14.32 6.49 4.10
N GLY A 15 14.17 5.65 5.13
CA GLY A 15 15.05 4.51 5.38
C GLY A 15 15.12 3.51 4.22
N PHE A 16 14.06 3.36 3.42
CA PHE A 16 14.02 2.41 2.30
C PHE A 16 14.93 2.81 1.14
N ALA A 17 15.28 4.10 1.01
CA ALA A 17 16.23 4.56 0.00
C ALA A 17 17.61 3.92 0.18
N THR A 18 18.00 3.61 1.43
CA THR A 18 19.26 2.93 1.74
C THR A 18 19.33 1.49 1.20
N LEU A 19 18.17 0.88 0.96
CA LEU A 19 18.02 -0.45 0.38
C LEU A 19 17.86 -0.41 -1.15
N GLY A 20 17.94 0.77 -1.76
CA GLY A 20 17.82 0.96 -3.21
C GLY A 20 16.37 0.96 -3.73
N LEU A 21 15.39 1.19 -2.86
CA LEU A 21 14.00 1.40 -3.28
C LEU A 21 13.75 2.87 -3.61
N ASP A 22 12.89 3.12 -4.58
CA ASP A 22 12.50 4.48 -4.96
C ASP A 22 11.48 5.03 -3.94
N THR A 23 11.88 6.00 -3.13
CA THR A 23 11.01 6.59 -2.09
C THR A 23 10.33 7.86 -2.58
N PHE A 24 9.02 7.96 -2.38
CA PHE A 24 8.21 9.09 -2.78
C PHE A 24 7.42 9.64 -1.59
N PRO A 25 7.90 10.71 -0.94
CA PRO A 25 7.15 11.35 0.13
C PRO A 25 5.87 11.97 -0.44
N VAL A 26 4.75 11.81 0.27
CA VAL A 26 3.44 12.35 -0.12
C VAL A 26 2.91 13.20 1.01
N ASP A 27 2.79 14.50 0.76
CA ASP A 27 2.26 15.51 1.68
C ASP A 27 0.84 15.99 1.30
N ASN A 28 0.40 15.70 0.08
CA ASN A 28 -0.89 16.07 -0.47
C ASN A 28 -1.57 14.90 -1.18
N LEU A 29 -2.88 14.75 -0.97
CA LEU A 29 -3.70 13.69 -1.54
C LEU A 29 -3.79 13.77 -3.07
N ASP A 30 -3.98 14.96 -3.65
CA ASP A 30 -4.07 15.12 -5.12
C ASP A 30 -2.76 14.71 -5.80
N TYR A 31 -1.63 15.04 -5.16
CA TYR A 31 -0.32 14.60 -5.59
C TYR A 31 -0.18 13.09 -5.46
N GLY A 32 -0.59 12.50 -4.33
CA GLY A 32 -0.58 11.05 -4.09
C GLY A 32 -1.36 10.25 -5.15
N VAL A 33 -2.54 10.73 -5.54
CA VAL A 33 -3.36 10.12 -6.62
C VAL A 33 -2.60 10.13 -7.95
N THR A 34 -2.04 11.29 -8.30
CA THR A 34 -1.32 11.47 -9.58
C THR A 34 -0.05 10.63 -9.61
N LEU A 35 0.68 10.60 -8.50
CA LEU A 35 1.88 9.81 -8.33
C LEU A 35 1.60 8.31 -8.45
N LEU A 36 0.55 7.79 -7.76
CA LEU A 36 0.20 6.37 -7.85
C LEU A 36 -0.09 5.94 -9.30
N LYS A 37 -0.83 6.77 -10.05
CA LYS A 37 -1.10 6.52 -11.48
C LYS A 37 0.18 6.49 -12.31
N ARG A 38 1.06 7.47 -12.11
CA ARG A 38 2.35 7.51 -12.78
C ARG A 38 3.21 6.27 -12.46
N LEU A 39 3.28 5.86 -11.19
CA LEU A 39 4.06 4.67 -10.80
C LEU A 39 3.50 3.38 -11.40
N ALA A 40 2.18 3.28 -11.54
CA ALA A 40 1.56 2.17 -12.23
C ALA A 40 1.93 2.11 -13.72
N GLU A 41 2.08 3.27 -14.38
CA GLU A 41 2.53 3.38 -15.78
C GLU A 41 4.05 3.16 -15.94
N ASP A 42 4.85 3.58 -14.96
CA ASP A 42 6.32 3.53 -14.98
C ASP A 42 6.92 2.12 -14.68
N ASN A 43 6.14 1.04 -14.87
CA ASN A 43 6.57 -0.37 -14.71
C ASN A 43 7.08 -0.75 -13.30
N TYR A 44 6.56 -0.14 -12.24
CA TYR A 44 6.78 -0.62 -10.88
C TYR A 44 6.02 -1.94 -10.66
N ALA A 45 6.70 -2.96 -10.15
CA ALA A 45 6.04 -4.23 -9.83
C ALA A 45 5.40 -4.22 -8.45
N VAL A 46 6.02 -3.52 -7.50
CA VAL A 46 5.56 -3.43 -6.11
C VAL A 46 5.59 -1.97 -5.68
N ILE A 47 4.53 -1.53 -5.03
CA ILE A 47 4.43 -0.22 -4.39
C ILE A 47 4.10 -0.48 -2.92
N TYR A 48 5.07 -0.26 -2.05
CA TYR A 48 4.81 -0.19 -0.61
C TYR A 48 4.15 1.14 -0.29
N MET A 49 3.11 1.12 0.54
CA MET A 49 2.37 2.32 0.91
C MET A 49 2.09 2.31 2.40
N THR A 50 2.35 3.43 3.09
CA THR A 50 1.97 3.53 4.50
C THR A 50 0.45 3.39 4.64
N GLU A 51 0.00 2.65 5.66
CA GLU A 51 -1.44 2.42 5.88
C GLU A 51 -2.23 3.71 6.04
N ALA A 52 -1.64 4.74 6.66
CA ALA A 52 -2.24 6.05 6.80
C ALA A 52 -2.56 6.67 5.42
N LEU A 53 -1.58 6.68 4.51
CA LEU A 53 -1.78 7.20 3.14
C LEU A 53 -2.75 6.33 2.34
N ALA A 54 -2.73 5.02 2.54
CA ALA A 54 -3.65 4.11 1.86
C ALA A 54 -5.11 4.36 2.24
N SER A 55 -5.36 4.80 3.47
CA SER A 55 -6.72 5.12 3.92
C SER A 55 -7.35 6.26 3.10
N ASP A 56 -6.52 7.24 2.72
CA ASP A 56 -6.88 8.38 1.87
C ASP A 56 -7.01 8.01 0.38
N LEU A 57 -6.20 7.06 -0.09
CA LEU A 57 -6.12 6.66 -1.51
C LEU A 57 -6.91 5.39 -1.86
N ASN A 58 -7.73 4.86 -0.94
CA ASN A 58 -8.47 3.60 -1.10
C ASN A 58 -9.15 3.43 -2.47
N LYS A 59 -9.84 4.48 -2.96
CA LYS A 59 -10.54 4.45 -4.25
C LYS A 59 -9.62 4.21 -5.43
N GLU A 60 -8.40 4.73 -5.39
CA GLU A 60 -7.43 4.55 -6.47
C GLU A 60 -6.70 3.22 -6.33
N ILE A 61 -6.42 2.77 -5.10
CA ILE A 61 -5.83 1.45 -4.82
C ILE A 61 -6.73 0.33 -5.35
N ASP A 62 -8.04 0.43 -5.16
CA ASP A 62 -9.02 -0.56 -5.60
C ASP A 62 -8.94 -0.85 -7.11
N ARG A 63 -8.53 0.13 -7.92
CA ARG A 63 -8.38 -0.01 -9.39
C ARG A 63 -7.27 -0.98 -9.77
N TYR A 64 -6.32 -1.22 -8.87
CA TYR A 64 -5.18 -2.10 -9.10
C TYR A 64 -5.32 -3.48 -8.46
N ARG A 65 -6.43 -3.76 -7.75
CA ARG A 65 -6.62 -5.05 -7.05
C ARG A 65 -6.67 -6.27 -7.96
N GLU A 66 -7.23 -6.12 -9.16
CA GLU A 66 -7.46 -7.23 -10.09
C GLU A 66 -6.42 -7.32 -11.21
N VAL A 67 -5.45 -6.39 -11.25
CA VAL A 67 -4.38 -6.40 -12.23
C VAL A 67 -3.11 -6.97 -11.62
N MET A 68 -2.27 -7.56 -12.47
CA MET A 68 -1.02 -8.19 -12.00
C MET A 68 -0.02 -7.17 -11.44
N LYS A 69 0.00 -5.93 -11.96
CA LYS A 69 0.95 -4.88 -11.57
C LYS A 69 0.29 -3.49 -11.62
N PRO A 70 0.66 -2.59 -10.70
CA PRO A 70 1.54 -2.82 -9.54
C PRO A 70 0.84 -3.57 -8.41
N ALA A 71 1.58 -4.38 -7.64
CA ALA A 71 1.10 -4.92 -6.36
C ALA A 71 1.26 -3.85 -5.27
N ILE A 72 0.15 -3.40 -4.68
CA ILE A 72 0.13 -2.38 -3.63
C ILE A 72 0.14 -3.07 -2.26
N ILE A 73 1.21 -2.88 -1.50
CA ILE A 73 1.43 -3.55 -0.20
C ILE A 73 1.42 -2.51 0.91
N LEU A 74 0.52 -2.69 1.87
CA LEU A 74 0.39 -1.77 2.99
C LEU A 74 1.47 -2.05 4.05
N ILE A 75 2.10 -0.99 4.56
CA ILE A 75 3.12 -1.05 5.62
C ILE A 75 2.77 -0.08 6.74
N PRO A 76 3.19 -0.33 7.99
CA PRO A 76 3.06 0.66 9.06
C PRO A 76 3.90 1.91 8.75
N GLY A 77 3.44 3.05 9.28
CA GLY A 77 4.24 4.28 9.32
C GLY A 77 4.86 4.50 10.70
N ILE A 78 5.55 5.62 10.88
CA ILE A 78 6.15 6.06 12.14
C ILE A 78 5.12 6.32 13.23
N SER A 79 3.90 6.69 12.85
CA SER A 79 2.76 6.84 13.76
C SER A 79 2.12 5.50 14.18
N GLY A 80 2.60 4.37 13.63
CA GLY A 80 2.14 3.02 13.94
C GLY A 80 1.37 2.33 12.81
N ASN A 81 0.75 1.19 13.13
CA ASN A 81 -0.18 0.50 12.26
C ASN A 81 -1.62 0.96 12.54
N THR A 82 -2.44 1.01 11.49
CA THR A 82 -3.88 1.24 11.55
C THR A 82 -4.67 -0.07 11.56
N GLY A 83 -4.02 -1.19 11.21
CA GLY A 83 -4.63 -2.50 11.05
C GLY A 83 -5.30 -2.72 9.69
N ALA A 84 -5.23 -1.74 8.77
CA ALA A 84 -5.88 -1.81 7.46
C ALA A 84 -5.42 -3.01 6.63
N GLY A 85 -4.13 -3.36 6.68
CA GLY A 85 -3.60 -4.54 5.98
C GLY A 85 -4.25 -5.84 6.48
N ILE A 86 -4.27 -6.04 7.80
CA ILE A 86 -4.86 -7.23 8.43
C ILE A 86 -6.37 -7.29 8.16
N ALA A 87 -7.08 -6.17 8.28
CA ALA A 87 -8.50 -6.08 7.97
C ALA A 87 -8.79 -6.47 6.50
N GLY A 88 -7.92 -6.08 5.56
CA GLY A 88 -8.02 -6.49 4.16
C GLY A 88 -7.85 -8.00 3.96
N VAL A 89 -6.91 -8.62 4.69
CA VAL A 89 -6.72 -10.09 4.68
C VAL A 89 -7.95 -10.79 5.25
N LYS A 90 -8.44 -10.36 6.42
CA LYS A 90 -9.65 -10.91 7.05
C LYS A 90 -10.85 -10.87 6.10
N LYS A 91 -11.11 -9.70 5.49
CA LYS A 91 -12.19 -9.53 4.50
C LYS A 91 -12.05 -10.47 3.31
N SER A 92 -10.81 -10.66 2.82
CA SER A 92 -10.55 -11.56 1.68
C SER A 92 -10.82 -13.02 2.04
N VAL A 93 -10.49 -13.42 3.27
CA VAL A 93 -10.76 -14.77 3.80
C VAL A 93 -12.26 -14.99 3.97
N GLU A 94 -12.98 -14.05 4.59
CA GLU A 94 -14.42 -14.11 4.74
C GLU A 94 -15.13 -14.20 3.38
N GLN A 95 -14.67 -13.43 2.38
CA GLN A 95 -15.24 -13.47 1.04
C GLN A 95 -14.99 -14.82 0.34
N ALA A 96 -13.82 -15.43 0.53
CA ALA A 96 -13.44 -16.68 -0.13
C ALA A 96 -14.02 -17.93 0.54
N VAL A 97 -14.09 -17.94 1.88
CA VAL A 97 -14.42 -19.11 2.69
C VAL A 97 -15.81 -19.00 3.32
N GLY A 98 -16.34 -17.79 3.50
CA GLY A 98 -17.64 -17.52 4.14
C GLY A 98 -17.57 -17.30 5.65
N SER A 99 -16.39 -17.40 6.25
CA SER A 99 -16.15 -17.14 7.68
C SER A 99 -14.72 -16.69 7.92
N ASP A 100 -14.48 -15.99 9.02
CA ASP A 100 -13.12 -15.76 9.50
C ASP A 100 -12.57 -17.06 10.06
N ILE A 101 -11.53 -17.59 9.42
CA ILE A 101 -10.83 -18.81 9.84
C ILE A 101 -9.43 -18.53 10.39
N LEU A 102 -8.95 -17.28 10.33
CA LEU A 102 -7.57 -16.93 10.68
C LEU A 102 -7.49 -16.16 11.99
N PHE A 103 -8.45 -15.27 12.26
CA PHE A 103 -8.42 -14.38 13.41
C PHE A 103 -9.59 -14.72 14.33
N ASN A 104 -9.43 -15.78 15.13
CA ASN A 104 -10.37 -16.08 16.21
C ASN A 104 -10.29 -14.96 17.26
N GLU A 105 -11.46 -14.47 17.69
CA GLU A 105 -11.58 -13.58 18.85
C GLU A 105 -11.31 -14.42 20.12
N GLU A 106 -10.12 -14.27 20.70
CA GLU A 106 -9.94 -14.45 22.15
C GLU A 106 -10.22 -13.13 22.88
#